data_AF-A0A3E3IKB8-F1
#
_entry.id   AF-A0A3E3IKB8-F1
#
_cell.length_a   1.000
_cell.length_b   1.000
_cell.length_c   1.000
_cell.angle_alpha   90.00
_cell.angle_beta   90.00
_cell.angle_gamma   90.00
#
_symmetry.space_group_name_H-M   'P 1'
#
loop_
_entity.id
_entity.type
_entity.pdbx_description
1 polymer ?
#
loop_
_entity_poly.entity_id
_entity_poly.type
_entity_poly.pdbx_seq_one_letter_code
_entity_poly.pdbx_strand_id
1 'polypeptide(L)'
;MPYRRKVEEYPSDRRIKRENQGRRRASAAAKARRRRRKRQRLLAGAFLVAGVIVVGGLLGTLLWKVVGRFRDADVLSGNTREERELIRENDTKKPLIKEEFLTVNPYSRPAEPLTEVRNIFIHYTANKDTSAEQNRSYFENLGITGERSASAHFVIGYEGEIIQCLPLDEIAYAVKTRNYDSISIECCFVDENGKFTDATYQSLLQLTAWLLREYKLTPNDVLRHYDVGGKKCPLYFVEHEDSWEQFRQDLTDYIMEE
;
A
#
# COMPACT_ATOMS: atom_id res chain seq x y z
N MET A 1 -64.39 -88.13 -24.14
CA MET A 1 -64.30 -87.00 -23.19
C MET A 1 -65.68 -86.39 -23.01
N PRO A 2 -66.14 -86.12 -21.79
CA PRO A 2 -66.98 -84.93 -21.60
C PRO A 2 -66.51 -84.11 -20.37
N TYR A 3 -66.10 -82.88 -20.61
CA TYR A 3 -66.90 -81.67 -20.47
C TYR A 3 -66.66 -81.00 -19.10
N ARG A 4 -65.53 -80.28 -19.00
CA ARG A 4 -65.25 -79.38 -17.88
C ARG A 4 -66.15 -78.15 -18.04
N ARG A 5 -67.24 -78.13 -17.27
CA ARG A 5 -68.20 -77.03 -17.15
C ARG A 5 -67.44 -75.71 -16.96
N LYS A 6 -67.62 -74.76 -17.90
CA LYS A 6 -67.22 -73.36 -17.66
C LYS A 6 -68.11 -72.84 -16.54
N VAL A 7 -67.51 -72.53 -15.40
CA VAL A 7 -68.19 -71.81 -14.31
C VAL A 7 -68.55 -70.44 -14.85
N GLU A 8 -69.85 -70.22 -15.07
CA GLU A 8 -70.38 -68.96 -15.56
C GLU A 8 -70.34 -67.95 -14.40
N GLU A 9 -69.42 -67.00 -14.50
CA GLU A 9 -69.24 -65.95 -13.50
C GLU A 9 -70.50 -65.08 -13.45
N TYR A 10 -71.20 -65.08 -12.30
CA TYR A 10 -72.45 -64.36 -12.13
C TYR A 10 -72.24 -62.84 -12.31
N PRO A 11 -73.20 -62.12 -12.92
CA PRO A 11 -73.10 -60.68 -13.17
C PRO A 11 -72.81 -59.83 -11.91
N SER A 12 -73.25 -60.30 -10.74
CA SER A 12 -72.99 -59.68 -9.42
C SER A 12 -71.50 -59.68 -9.04
N ASP A 13 -70.76 -60.76 -9.33
CA ASP A 13 -69.34 -60.87 -9.03
C ASP A 13 -68.47 -59.93 -9.88
N ARG A 14 -68.86 -59.74 -11.15
CA ARG A 14 -68.22 -58.75 -12.04
C ARG A 14 -68.44 -57.33 -11.55
N ARG A 15 -69.61 -57.03 -10.98
CA ARG A 15 -69.94 -55.71 -10.41
C ARG A 15 -69.12 -55.43 -9.14
N ILE A 16 -69.05 -56.40 -8.22
CA ILE A 16 -68.26 -56.29 -6.98
C ILE A 16 -66.75 -56.16 -7.29
N LYS A 17 -66.23 -56.92 -8.26
CA LYS A 17 -64.83 -56.77 -8.71
C LYS A 17 -64.58 -55.37 -9.28
N ARG A 18 -65.47 -54.84 -10.14
CA ARG A 18 -65.35 -53.48 -10.70
C ARG A 18 -65.41 -52.39 -9.63
N GLU A 19 -66.32 -52.51 -8.67
CA GLU A 19 -66.42 -51.56 -7.54
C GLU A 19 -65.17 -51.60 -6.64
N ASN A 20 -64.66 -52.79 -6.31
CA ASN A 20 -63.43 -52.94 -5.54
C ASN A 20 -62.19 -52.44 -6.30
N GLN A 21 -62.14 -52.63 -7.63
CA GLN A 21 -61.09 -52.08 -8.48
C GLN A 21 -61.18 -50.55 -8.55
N GLY A 22 -62.40 -49.98 -8.61
CA GLY A 22 -62.67 -48.55 -8.53
C GLY A 22 -62.25 -47.95 -7.19
N ARG A 23 -62.61 -48.58 -6.06
CA ARG A 23 -62.19 -48.18 -4.71
C ARG A 23 -60.66 -48.24 -4.53
N ARG A 24 -60.01 -49.27 -5.06
CA ARG A 24 -58.53 -49.39 -5.06
C ARG A 24 -57.87 -48.28 -5.88
N ARG A 25 -58.39 -47.98 -7.08
CA ARG A 25 -57.91 -46.86 -7.93
C ARG A 25 -58.12 -45.51 -7.26
N ALA A 26 -59.28 -45.28 -6.64
CA ALA A 26 -59.57 -44.06 -5.88
C ALA A 26 -58.64 -43.89 -4.66
N SER A 27 -58.39 -44.96 -3.90
CA SER A 27 -57.45 -44.96 -2.76
C SER A 27 -55.99 -44.72 -3.21
N ALA A 28 -55.57 -45.32 -4.33
CA ALA A 28 -54.26 -45.06 -4.92
C ALA A 28 -54.11 -43.61 -5.40
N ALA A 29 -55.14 -43.06 -6.06
CA ALA A 29 -55.17 -41.66 -6.49
C ALA A 29 -55.15 -40.68 -5.29
N ALA A 30 -55.87 -40.99 -4.21
CA ALA A 30 -55.84 -40.20 -2.97
C ALA A 30 -54.46 -40.22 -2.30
N LYS A 31 -53.81 -41.40 -2.22
CA LYS A 31 -52.43 -41.53 -1.72
C LYS A 31 -51.42 -40.77 -2.60
N ALA A 32 -51.57 -40.83 -3.92
CA ALA A 32 -50.72 -40.08 -4.86
C ALA A 32 -50.89 -38.56 -4.72
N ARG A 33 -52.12 -38.05 -4.59
CA ARG A 33 -52.40 -36.64 -4.31
C ARG A 33 -51.79 -36.19 -2.98
N ARG A 34 -51.87 -37.02 -1.92
CA ARG A 34 -51.29 -36.72 -0.60
C ARG A 34 -49.76 -36.67 -0.66
N ARG A 35 -49.11 -37.59 -1.39
CA ARG A 35 -47.65 -37.58 -1.64
C ARG A 35 -47.22 -36.35 -2.45
N ARG A 36 -47.97 -35.97 -3.49
CA ARG A 36 -47.70 -34.77 -4.31
C ARG A 36 -47.80 -33.48 -3.49
N ARG A 37 -48.84 -33.34 -2.65
CA ARG A 37 -48.99 -32.22 -1.70
C ARG A 37 -47.86 -32.17 -0.67
N LYS A 38 -47.44 -33.31 -0.11
CA LYS A 38 -46.29 -33.38 0.83
C LYS A 38 -44.98 -32.98 0.16
N ARG A 39 -44.72 -33.42 -1.07
CA ARG A 39 -43.54 -33.04 -1.87
C ARG A 39 -43.55 -31.55 -2.24
N GLN A 40 -44.71 -31.00 -2.62
CA GLN A 40 -44.86 -29.56 -2.88
C GLN A 40 -44.60 -28.71 -1.64
N ARG A 41 -45.08 -29.12 -0.45
CA ARG A 41 -44.80 -28.43 0.82
C ARG A 41 -43.32 -28.50 1.21
N LEU A 42 -42.67 -29.65 1.02
CA LEU A 42 -41.22 -29.81 1.27
C LEU A 42 -40.38 -28.94 0.34
N LEU A 43 -40.72 -28.90 -0.96
CA LEU A 43 -40.04 -28.03 -1.93
C LEU A 43 -40.25 -26.55 -1.60
N ALA A 44 -41.48 -26.13 -1.28
CA ALA A 44 -41.76 -24.75 -0.88
C ALA A 44 -41.00 -24.35 0.40
N GLY A 45 -40.91 -25.24 1.40
CA GLY A 45 -40.10 -25.03 2.59
C GLY A 45 -38.60 -24.91 2.29
N ALA A 46 -38.07 -25.74 1.39
CA ALA A 46 -36.68 -25.67 0.96
C ALA A 46 -36.36 -24.36 0.24
N PHE A 47 -37.26 -23.84 -0.61
CA PHE A 47 -37.10 -22.53 -1.25
C PHE A 47 -37.11 -21.37 -0.24
N LEU A 48 -37.96 -21.44 0.79
CA LEU A 48 -37.99 -20.45 1.87
C LEU A 48 -36.67 -20.42 2.65
N VAL A 49 -36.15 -21.58 3.02
CA VAL A 49 -34.86 -21.71 3.72
C VAL A 49 -33.71 -21.21 2.85
N ALA A 50 -33.68 -21.58 1.57
CA ALA A 50 -32.67 -21.09 0.63
C ALA A 50 -32.74 -19.55 0.47
N GLY A 51 -33.95 -18.98 0.41
CA GLY A 51 -34.14 -17.53 0.36
C GLY A 51 -33.59 -16.81 1.59
N VAL A 52 -33.83 -17.34 2.80
CA VAL A 52 -33.28 -16.78 4.05
C VAL A 52 -31.75 -16.82 4.07
N ILE A 53 -31.14 -17.91 3.60
CA ILE A 53 -29.67 -18.05 3.53
C ILE A 53 -29.08 -17.02 2.55
N VAL A 54 -29.69 -16.86 1.37
CA VAL A 54 -29.24 -15.88 0.37
C VAL A 54 -29.35 -14.45 0.91
N VAL A 55 -30.50 -14.09 1.48
CA VAL A 55 -30.70 -12.76 2.08
C VAL A 55 -29.75 -12.52 3.25
N GLY A 56 -29.55 -13.50 4.12
CA GLY A 56 -28.61 -13.42 5.24
C GLY A 56 -27.17 -13.22 4.76
N GLY A 57 -26.75 -13.93 3.71
CA GLY A 57 -25.43 -13.74 3.08
C GLY A 57 -25.27 -12.34 2.49
N LEU A 58 -26.28 -11.84 1.78
CA LEU A 58 -26.26 -10.48 1.22
C LEU A 58 -26.20 -9.41 2.31
N LEU A 59 -26.98 -9.55 3.39
CA LEU A 59 -26.95 -8.65 4.54
C LEU A 59 -25.61 -8.71 5.28
N GLY A 60 -25.03 -9.91 5.45
CA GLY A 60 -23.72 -10.09 6.06
C GLY A 60 -22.60 -9.43 5.26
N THR A 61 -22.62 -9.57 3.93
CA THR A 61 -21.64 -8.90 3.05
C THR A 61 -21.82 -7.38 3.03
N LEU A 62 -23.05 -6.89 3.08
CA LEU A 62 -23.35 -5.46 3.21
C LEU A 62 -22.82 -4.92 4.55
N LEU A 63 -23.11 -5.60 5.66
CA LEU A 63 -22.63 -5.23 6.99
C LEU A 63 -21.10 -5.21 7.04
N TRP A 64 -20.44 -6.25 6.51
CA TRP A 64 -18.97 -6.30 6.45
C TRP A 64 -18.38 -5.13 5.67
N LYS A 65 -18.97 -4.77 4.52
CA LYS A 65 -18.55 -3.60 3.73
C LYS A 65 -18.77 -2.27 4.45
N VAL A 66 -19.87 -2.14 5.19
CA VAL A 66 -20.18 -0.92 5.96
C VAL A 66 -19.20 -0.77 7.13
N VAL A 67 -19.00 -1.84 7.92
CA VAL A 67 -18.04 -1.85 9.03
C VAL A 67 -16.61 -1.61 8.53
N GLY A 68 -16.22 -2.22 7.40
CA GLY A 68 -14.92 -1.98 6.77
C GLY A 68 -14.70 -0.50 6.42
N ARG A 69 -15.69 0.15 5.78
CA ARG A 69 -15.60 1.58 5.47
C ARG A 69 -15.46 2.47 6.70
N PHE A 70 -16.17 2.17 7.79
CA PHE A 70 -16.03 2.95 9.02
C PHE A 70 -14.64 2.78 9.64
N ARG A 71 -14.10 1.55 9.64
CA ARG A 71 -12.73 1.29 10.12
C ARG A 71 -11.69 2.02 9.29
N ASP A 72 -11.79 1.95 7.96
CA ASP A 72 -10.84 2.61 7.06
C ASP A 72 -10.90 4.14 7.19
N ALA A 73 -12.10 4.70 7.38
CA ALA A 73 -12.28 6.14 7.61
C ALA A 73 -11.69 6.61 8.95
N ASP A 74 -11.85 5.81 10.02
CA ASP A 74 -11.28 6.10 11.34
C ASP A 74 -9.74 6.08 11.30
N VAL A 75 -9.15 5.09 10.64
CA VAL A 75 -7.69 5.01 10.41
C VAL A 75 -7.19 6.21 9.60
N LEU A 76 -7.86 6.56 8.49
CA LEU A 76 -7.46 7.71 7.68
C LEU A 76 -7.54 9.02 8.49
N SER A 77 -8.59 9.17 9.29
CA SER A 77 -8.76 10.33 10.17
C SER A 77 -7.69 10.38 11.27
N GLY A 78 -7.32 9.22 11.81
CA GLY A 78 -6.23 9.07 12.78
C GLY A 78 -4.89 9.51 12.18
N ASN A 79 -4.51 8.94 11.04
CA ASN A 79 -3.27 9.29 10.34
C ASN A 79 -3.20 10.79 10.01
N THR A 80 -4.30 11.38 9.53
CA THR A 80 -4.34 12.82 9.21
C THR A 80 -4.14 13.69 10.46
N ARG A 81 -4.61 13.25 11.63
CA ARG A 81 -4.42 13.97 12.90
C ARG A 81 -2.98 13.88 13.38
N GLU A 82 -2.40 12.69 13.31
CA GLU A 82 -0.99 12.43 13.66
C GLU A 82 -0.04 13.22 12.76
N GLU A 83 -0.25 13.22 11.45
CA GLU A 83 0.54 14.02 10.50
C GLU A 83 0.47 15.52 10.81
N ARG A 84 -0.71 16.04 11.18
CA ARG A 84 -0.88 17.45 11.58
C ARG A 84 -0.20 17.78 12.91
N GLU A 85 -0.11 16.80 13.81
CA GLU A 85 0.59 16.94 15.07
C GLU A 85 2.10 17.00 14.83
N LEU A 86 2.66 16.06 14.06
CA LEU A 86 4.08 16.08 13.67
C LEU A 86 4.47 17.40 12.99
N ILE A 87 3.68 17.90 12.03
CA ILE A 87 3.96 19.20 11.38
C ILE A 87 3.93 20.36 12.37
N ARG A 88 3.04 20.30 13.37
CA ARG A 88 2.86 21.39 14.35
C ARG A 88 3.97 21.40 15.40
N GLU A 89 4.33 20.22 15.90
CA GLU A 89 5.32 20.07 16.97
C GLU A 89 6.75 20.15 16.42
N ASN A 90 7.00 19.84 15.14
CA ASN A 90 8.33 19.94 14.55
C ASN A 90 8.87 21.38 14.59
N ASP A 91 9.80 21.64 15.50
CA ASP A 91 10.49 22.91 15.65
C ASP A 91 12.00 22.82 15.35
N THR A 92 12.46 21.66 14.84
CA THR A 92 13.87 21.28 14.64
C THR A 92 14.69 22.38 13.98
N LYS A 93 15.75 22.87 14.63
CA LYS A 93 16.56 23.98 14.12
C LYS A 93 17.38 23.57 12.88
N LYS A 94 17.68 24.56 12.02
CA LYS A 94 18.57 24.35 10.86
C LYS A 94 19.92 23.83 11.37
N PRO A 95 20.43 22.69 10.89
CA PRO A 95 21.73 22.19 11.31
C PRO A 95 22.87 23.10 10.82
N LEU A 96 24.08 22.85 11.29
CA LEU A 96 25.27 23.47 10.71
C LEU A 96 25.48 22.94 9.30
N ILE A 97 25.37 23.82 8.30
CA ILE A 97 25.48 23.48 6.88
C ILE A 97 26.56 24.37 6.26
N LYS A 98 27.46 23.74 5.51
CA LYS A 98 28.44 24.43 4.67
C LYS A 98 27.82 24.65 3.28
N GLU A 99 27.53 25.91 2.95
CA GLU A 99 26.98 26.24 1.63
C GLU A 99 28.12 26.33 0.59
N GLU A 100 28.12 25.40 -0.36
CA GLU A 100 29.09 25.33 -1.46
C GLU A 100 28.38 25.10 -2.80
N PHE A 101 27.54 26.05 -3.20
CA PHE A 101 26.70 25.89 -4.38
C PHE A 101 27.51 25.62 -5.66
N LEU A 102 27.01 24.70 -6.49
CA LEU A 102 27.60 24.39 -7.79
C LEU A 102 27.61 25.62 -8.71
N THR A 103 28.54 25.71 -9.66
CA THR A 103 28.45 26.73 -10.72
C THR A 103 27.26 26.41 -11.64
N VAL A 104 26.48 27.42 -12.05
CA VAL A 104 25.35 27.23 -12.99
C VAL A 104 25.84 26.60 -14.29
N ASN A 105 25.25 25.46 -14.67
CA ASN A 105 25.59 24.68 -15.85
C ASN A 105 24.46 23.70 -16.21
N PRO A 106 24.31 23.26 -17.47
CA PRO A 106 23.18 22.41 -17.89
C PRO A 106 23.23 20.95 -17.40
N TYR A 107 24.30 20.51 -16.72
CA TYR A 107 24.51 19.11 -16.33
C TYR A 107 24.29 18.85 -14.84
N SER A 108 24.54 19.81 -13.97
CA SER A 108 24.37 19.61 -12.51
C SER A 108 23.67 20.75 -11.79
N ARG A 109 23.65 21.98 -12.34
CA ARG A 109 22.90 23.10 -11.77
C ARG A 109 22.24 23.93 -12.88
N PRO A 110 21.05 23.52 -13.35
CA PRO A 110 20.38 24.23 -14.44
C PRO A 110 19.81 25.60 -14.03
N ALA A 111 19.76 25.91 -12.73
CA ALA A 111 19.09 27.10 -12.17
C ALA A 111 17.60 27.19 -12.54
N GLU A 112 16.97 26.04 -12.77
CA GLU A 112 15.52 25.94 -12.97
C GLU A 112 14.80 25.98 -11.62
N PRO A 113 13.67 26.70 -11.50
CA PRO A 113 13.01 26.92 -10.23
C PRO A 113 12.33 25.67 -9.68
N LEU A 114 12.48 25.44 -8.38
CA LEU A 114 11.74 24.47 -7.57
C LEU A 114 10.58 25.19 -6.87
N THR A 115 9.39 25.10 -7.46
CA THR A 115 8.22 25.89 -7.01
C THR A 115 7.43 25.24 -5.87
N GLU A 116 7.57 23.94 -5.68
CA GLU A 116 6.95 23.18 -4.61
C GLU A 116 7.87 22.05 -4.16
N VAL A 117 7.79 21.65 -2.89
CA VAL A 117 8.48 20.46 -2.38
C VAL A 117 7.43 19.56 -1.75
N ARG A 118 7.32 18.35 -2.29
CA ARG A 118 6.37 17.32 -1.85
C ARG A 118 7.05 16.15 -1.17
N ASN A 119 8.33 15.91 -1.48
CA ASN A 119 9.08 14.79 -0.92
C ASN A 119 10.54 15.14 -0.66
N ILE A 120 11.13 14.40 0.26
CA ILE A 120 12.58 14.38 0.49
C ILE A 120 13.08 12.99 0.08
N PHE A 121 14.07 12.94 -0.79
CA PHE A 121 14.69 11.68 -1.21
C PHE A 121 16.03 11.45 -0.53
N ILE A 122 16.16 10.27 0.09
CA ILE A 122 17.42 9.79 0.65
C ILE A 122 18.13 8.94 -0.41
N HIS A 123 19.42 9.20 -0.57
CA HIS A 123 20.32 8.50 -1.48
C HIS A 123 21.60 8.09 -0.75
N TYR A 124 22.36 7.21 -1.40
CA TYR A 124 23.75 6.96 -1.07
C TYR A 124 24.59 7.29 -2.30
N THR A 125 25.81 7.76 -2.09
CA THR A 125 26.64 8.31 -3.17
C THR A 125 27.03 7.28 -4.24
N ALA A 126 26.83 5.98 -3.97
CA ALA A 126 27.34 4.86 -4.76
C ALA A 126 28.86 4.98 -5.05
N ASN A 127 29.58 5.70 -4.19
CA ASN A 127 31.01 5.97 -4.28
C ASN A 127 31.63 5.81 -2.90
N LYS A 128 31.96 4.55 -2.58
CA LYS A 128 32.47 4.16 -1.26
C LYS A 128 33.76 4.92 -0.91
N ASP A 129 33.94 5.23 0.37
CA ASP A 129 35.16 5.85 0.92
C ASP A 129 35.49 7.23 0.33
N THR A 130 34.47 7.99 -0.07
CA THR A 130 34.62 9.37 -0.54
C THR A 130 33.96 10.38 0.39
N SER A 131 34.59 11.54 0.57
CA SER A 131 34.10 12.61 1.44
C SER A 131 32.93 13.38 0.81
N ALA A 132 32.25 14.21 1.62
CA ALA A 132 31.21 15.10 1.11
C ALA A 132 31.76 16.05 0.03
N GLU A 133 32.96 16.63 0.23
CA GLU A 133 33.60 17.53 -0.73
C GLU A 133 33.94 16.84 -2.05
N GLN A 134 34.36 15.57 -2.01
CA GLN A 134 34.67 14.80 -3.23
C GLN A 134 33.40 14.57 -4.05
N ASN A 135 32.28 14.22 -3.41
CA ASN A 135 31.00 14.05 -4.10
C ASN A 135 30.43 15.38 -4.61
N ARG A 136 30.55 16.47 -3.84
CA ARG A 136 30.22 17.83 -4.33
C ARG A 136 31.09 18.22 -5.53
N SER A 137 32.39 17.92 -5.49
CA SER A 137 33.32 18.18 -6.58
C SER A 137 33.03 17.35 -7.82
N TYR A 138 32.56 16.11 -7.65
CA TYR A 138 32.07 15.28 -8.75
C TYR A 138 30.90 15.97 -9.47
N PHE A 139 29.89 16.46 -8.75
CA PHE A 139 28.78 17.18 -9.36
C PHE A 139 29.20 18.47 -10.08
N GLU A 140 30.16 19.23 -9.53
CA GLU A 140 30.73 20.40 -10.21
C GLU A 140 31.39 20.02 -11.54
N ASN A 141 32.19 18.96 -11.52
CA ASN A 141 32.94 18.51 -12.68
C ASN A 141 32.03 18.05 -13.84
N LEU A 142 30.79 17.62 -13.56
CA LEU A 142 29.81 17.30 -14.61
C LEU A 142 29.49 18.51 -15.51
N GLY A 143 29.60 19.73 -15.00
CA GLY A 143 29.47 20.95 -15.81
C GLY A 143 30.57 21.11 -16.86
N ILE A 144 31.71 20.45 -16.67
CA ILE A 144 32.85 20.44 -17.59
C ILE A 144 32.79 19.20 -18.50
N THR A 145 32.59 18.01 -17.92
CA THR A 145 32.65 16.75 -18.67
C THR A 145 31.42 16.51 -19.53
N GLY A 146 30.25 16.97 -19.08
CA GLY A 146 28.97 16.74 -19.74
C GLY A 146 28.58 15.25 -19.88
N GLU A 147 29.21 14.36 -19.11
CA GLU A 147 29.04 12.91 -19.27
C GLU A 147 27.64 12.43 -18.90
N ARG A 148 26.97 13.14 -17.98
CA ARG A 148 25.60 12.90 -17.54
C ARG A 148 25.02 14.12 -16.82
N SER A 149 23.70 14.12 -16.66
CA SER A 149 23.02 15.06 -15.77
C SER A 149 22.81 14.43 -14.39
N ALA A 150 23.45 14.99 -13.35
CA ALA A 150 23.30 14.53 -11.97
C ALA A 150 23.64 15.63 -10.95
N SER A 151 22.87 15.70 -9.87
CA SER A 151 23.15 16.53 -8.69
C SER A 151 22.25 16.14 -7.52
N ALA A 152 22.55 16.65 -6.34
CA ALA A 152 21.71 16.59 -5.15
C ALA A 152 21.72 17.95 -4.43
N HIS A 153 20.74 18.21 -3.57
CA HIS A 153 20.69 19.47 -2.82
C HIS A 153 21.72 19.46 -1.68
N PHE A 154 21.87 18.30 -1.04
CA PHE A 154 22.80 18.11 0.07
C PHE A 154 23.65 16.86 -0.13
N VAL A 155 24.86 16.90 0.41
CA VAL A 155 25.72 15.74 0.63
C VAL A 155 26.08 15.69 2.12
N ILE A 156 25.88 14.54 2.75
CA ILE A 156 26.30 14.27 4.13
C ILE A 156 27.51 13.35 4.08
N GLY A 157 28.61 13.74 4.73
CA GLY A 157 29.82 12.94 4.82
C GLY A 157 29.76 11.85 5.89
N TYR A 158 30.76 10.96 5.89
CA TYR A 158 30.87 9.87 6.87
C TYR A 158 31.26 10.35 8.27
N GLU A 159 31.67 11.62 8.44
CA GLU A 159 31.87 12.28 9.75
C GLU A 159 30.67 13.17 10.16
N GLY A 160 29.59 13.17 9.36
CA GLY A 160 28.36 13.92 9.64
C GLY A 160 28.37 15.37 9.15
N GLU A 161 29.44 15.81 8.48
CA GLU A 161 29.47 17.14 7.86
C GLU A 161 28.44 17.24 6.73
N ILE A 162 27.75 18.38 6.66
CA ILE A 162 26.69 18.62 5.67
C ILE A 162 27.13 19.73 4.71
N ILE A 163 27.18 19.40 3.42
CA ILE A 163 27.42 20.36 2.34
C ILE A 163 26.14 20.58 1.56
N GLN A 164 25.74 21.83 1.38
CA GLN A 164 24.66 22.21 0.48
C GLN A 164 25.22 22.54 -0.90
N CYS A 165 24.87 21.73 -1.89
CA CYS A 165 25.34 21.83 -3.27
C CYS A 165 24.42 22.71 -4.14
N LEU A 166 23.13 22.81 -3.80
CA LEU A 166 22.14 23.59 -4.57
C LEU A 166 21.27 24.43 -3.64
N PRO A 167 20.83 25.63 -4.08
CA PRO A 167 19.78 26.36 -3.40
C PRO A 167 18.49 25.55 -3.28
N LEU A 168 17.68 25.88 -2.27
CA LEU A 168 16.42 25.19 -1.99
C LEU A 168 15.25 25.62 -2.89
N ASP A 169 15.46 26.63 -3.72
CA ASP A 169 14.54 27.15 -4.73
C ASP A 169 14.94 26.75 -6.16
N GLU A 170 15.94 25.86 -6.31
CA GLU A 170 16.37 25.29 -7.58
C GLU A 170 16.20 23.76 -7.59
N ILE A 171 15.91 23.17 -8.76
CA ILE A 171 15.82 21.71 -8.89
C ILE A 171 17.20 21.03 -8.81
N ALA A 172 17.22 19.77 -8.36
CA ALA A 172 18.35 18.86 -8.52
C ALA A 172 18.05 17.76 -9.56
N TYR A 173 19.08 17.29 -10.25
CA TYR A 173 18.99 16.12 -11.14
C TYR A 173 19.28 14.82 -10.38
N ALA A 174 18.37 14.44 -9.48
CA ALA A 174 18.55 13.29 -8.58
C ALA A 174 17.57 12.14 -8.86
N VAL A 175 16.27 12.45 -8.98
CA VAL A 175 15.19 11.50 -9.23
C VAL A 175 14.40 12.01 -10.41
N LYS A 176 14.69 11.51 -11.62
CA LYS A 176 14.22 12.09 -12.89
C LYS A 176 12.73 12.48 -12.93
N THR A 177 11.85 11.67 -12.34
CA THR A 177 10.39 11.91 -12.32
C THR A 177 9.93 12.88 -11.23
N ARG A 178 10.81 13.21 -10.28
CA ARG A 178 10.54 14.02 -9.07
C ARG A 178 11.50 15.21 -8.91
N ASN A 179 12.32 15.53 -9.92
CA ASN A 179 13.29 16.64 -9.86
C ASN A 179 12.60 18.00 -9.56
N TYR A 180 11.34 18.19 -9.99
CA TYR A 180 10.61 19.46 -9.85
C TYR A 180 9.73 19.55 -8.60
N ASP A 181 9.75 18.54 -7.73
CA ASP A 181 8.91 18.53 -6.53
C ASP A 181 9.57 17.87 -5.32
N SER A 182 10.91 17.81 -5.30
CA SER A 182 11.62 17.16 -4.19
C SER A 182 13.01 17.73 -3.88
N ILE A 183 13.39 17.57 -2.62
CA ILE A 183 14.76 17.75 -2.13
C ILE A 183 15.46 16.39 -2.14
N SER A 184 16.77 16.36 -2.39
CA SER A 184 17.55 15.12 -2.45
C SER A 184 18.82 15.25 -1.62
N ILE A 185 19.06 14.24 -0.78
CA ILE A 185 20.18 14.16 0.16
C ILE A 185 21.02 12.93 -0.19
N GLU A 186 22.29 13.13 -0.53
CA GLU A 186 23.26 12.07 -0.79
C GLU A 186 24.07 11.76 0.47
N CYS A 187 24.07 10.51 0.91
CA CYS A 187 24.82 10.09 2.10
C CYS A 187 26.08 9.31 1.70
N CYS A 188 27.24 9.78 2.16
CA CYS A 188 28.51 9.07 2.04
C CYS A 188 28.53 7.85 2.97
N PHE A 189 29.35 6.87 2.64
CA PHE A 189 29.43 5.62 3.40
C PHE A 189 30.82 4.99 3.24
N VAL A 190 31.18 4.18 4.25
CA VAL A 190 32.45 3.44 4.30
C VAL A 190 32.24 1.92 4.42
N ASP A 191 31.03 1.47 4.77
CA ASP A 191 30.74 0.03 4.83
C ASP A 191 30.53 -0.56 3.43
N GLU A 192 30.98 -1.78 3.20
CA GLU A 192 30.77 -2.51 1.93
C GLU A 192 29.29 -2.70 1.60
N ASN A 193 28.43 -2.85 2.61
CA ASN A 193 26.99 -3.03 2.40
C ASN A 193 26.23 -1.69 2.18
N GLY A 194 26.93 -0.56 2.19
CA GLY A 194 26.33 0.76 2.04
C GLY A 194 25.69 1.34 3.32
N LYS A 195 25.91 0.72 4.49
CA LYS A 195 25.44 1.25 5.76
C LYS A 195 26.13 2.57 6.08
N PHE A 196 25.33 3.54 6.51
CA PHE A 196 25.81 4.84 6.95
C PHE A 196 26.52 4.72 8.31
N THR A 197 27.50 5.59 8.56
CA THR A 197 28.07 5.72 9.90
C THR A 197 27.04 6.36 10.83
N ASP A 198 27.23 6.20 12.15
CA ASP A 198 26.37 6.84 13.13
C ASP A 198 26.36 8.36 12.95
N ALA A 199 27.50 8.98 12.61
CA ALA A 199 27.60 10.41 12.37
C ALA A 199 26.80 10.87 11.15
N THR A 200 26.87 10.13 10.03
CA THR A 200 26.01 10.38 8.86
C THR A 200 24.54 10.20 9.22
N TYR A 201 24.20 9.17 9.97
CA TYR A 201 22.82 8.86 10.35
C TYR A 201 22.19 9.95 11.22
N GLN A 202 22.91 10.42 12.25
CA GLN A 202 22.43 11.52 13.11
C GLN A 202 22.26 12.82 12.32
N SER A 203 23.21 13.13 11.43
CA SER A 203 23.13 14.31 10.58
C SER A 203 21.98 14.21 9.57
N LEU A 204 21.70 13.00 9.09
CA LEU A 204 20.56 12.72 8.22
C LEU A 204 19.24 12.92 8.96
N LEU A 205 19.10 12.47 10.20
CA LEU A 205 17.91 12.72 11.04
C LEU A 205 17.69 14.22 11.21
N GLN A 206 18.71 14.94 11.68
CA GLN A 206 18.62 16.38 11.95
C GLN A 206 18.30 17.18 10.68
N LEU A 207 18.99 16.91 9.57
CA LEU A 207 18.75 17.59 8.29
C LEU A 207 17.35 17.29 7.75
N THR A 208 16.92 16.03 7.80
CA THR A 208 15.61 15.63 7.29
C THR A 208 14.50 16.23 8.14
N ALA A 209 14.60 16.19 9.47
CA ALA A 209 13.62 16.80 10.36
C ALA A 209 13.50 18.32 10.14
N TRP A 210 14.62 19.02 9.98
CA TRP A 210 14.61 20.43 9.60
C TRP A 210 13.90 20.69 8.26
N LEU A 211 14.19 19.90 7.22
CA LEU A 211 13.53 20.03 5.92
C LEU A 211 12.03 19.72 6.01
N LEU A 212 11.63 18.71 6.79
CA LEU A 212 10.22 18.41 7.03
C LEU A 212 9.48 19.60 7.64
N ARG A 213 10.13 20.32 8.57
CA ARG A 213 9.59 21.58 9.12
C ARG A 213 9.43 22.65 8.05
N GLU A 214 10.49 22.94 7.28
CA GLU A 214 10.48 24.02 6.27
C GLU A 214 9.34 23.83 5.26
N TYR A 215 9.09 22.59 4.85
CA TYR A 215 8.10 22.28 3.82
C TYR A 215 6.76 21.75 4.35
N LYS A 216 6.58 21.69 5.67
CA LYS A 216 5.38 21.16 6.33
C LYS A 216 5.04 19.73 5.86
N LEU A 217 6.07 18.91 5.84
CA LEU A 217 6.01 17.50 5.48
C LEU A 217 6.14 16.62 6.73
N THR A 218 5.94 15.33 6.56
CA THR A 218 6.02 14.32 7.61
C THR A 218 7.02 13.22 7.26
N PRO A 219 7.40 12.34 8.20
CA PRO A 219 8.22 11.16 7.90
C PRO A 219 7.64 10.23 6.81
N ASN A 220 6.34 10.34 6.48
CA ASN A 220 5.71 9.61 5.36
C ASN A 220 6.10 10.17 4.00
N ASP A 221 6.55 11.43 3.95
CA ASP A 221 6.95 12.14 2.72
C ASP A 221 8.45 11.96 2.41
N VAL A 222 9.18 11.26 3.29
CA VAL A 222 10.58 10.89 3.08
C VAL A 222 10.63 9.56 2.35
N LEU A 223 11.26 9.53 1.18
CA LEU A 223 11.30 8.39 0.28
C LEU A 223 12.74 8.01 -0.05
N ARG A 224 12.95 6.74 -0.42
CA ARG A 224 14.15 6.27 -1.10
C ARG A 224 14.00 6.53 -2.59
N HIS A 225 15.11 6.66 -3.31
CA HIS A 225 15.07 6.62 -4.78
C HIS A 225 14.38 5.31 -5.28
N TYR A 226 14.56 4.23 -4.52
CA TYR A 226 13.90 2.95 -4.75
C TYR A 226 12.37 3.05 -4.87
N ASP A 227 11.71 3.86 -4.05
CA ASP A 227 10.25 3.87 -3.92
C ASP A 227 9.53 4.43 -5.16
N VAL A 228 10.25 5.08 -6.08
CA VAL A 228 9.70 5.67 -7.32
C VAL A 228 10.11 4.91 -8.58
N GLY A 229 11.33 4.37 -8.61
CA GLY A 229 11.91 3.80 -9.83
C GLY A 229 12.60 2.44 -9.65
N GLY A 230 12.60 1.88 -8.45
CA GLY A 230 13.23 0.59 -8.15
C GLY A 230 14.77 0.61 -8.16
N LYS A 231 15.41 1.77 -8.31
CA LYS A 231 16.88 1.89 -8.14
C LYS A 231 17.21 1.52 -6.69
N LYS A 232 18.09 0.53 -6.47
CA LYS A 232 18.59 0.14 -5.14
C LYS A 232 19.43 1.27 -4.51
N CYS A 233 18.77 2.29 -4.00
CA CYS A 233 19.37 3.52 -3.53
C CYS A 233 18.46 4.17 -2.47
N PRO A 234 18.94 4.32 -1.21
CA PRO A 234 20.24 3.88 -0.71
C PRO A 234 20.28 2.35 -0.52
N LEU A 235 21.41 1.72 -0.89
CA LEU A 235 21.51 0.25 -0.96
C LEU A 235 21.11 -0.44 0.35
N TYR A 236 21.67 0.00 1.48
CA TYR A 236 21.43 -0.62 2.78
C TYR A 236 19.95 -0.61 3.18
N PHE A 237 19.27 0.54 3.09
CA PHE A 237 17.83 0.61 3.41
C PHE A 237 16.94 -0.16 2.44
N VAL A 238 17.42 -0.51 1.25
CA VAL A 238 16.67 -1.36 0.31
C VAL A 238 16.88 -2.85 0.61
N GLU A 239 18.06 -3.24 1.08
CA GLU A 239 18.35 -4.63 1.44
C GLU A 239 17.95 -4.96 2.89
N HIS A 240 17.73 -3.94 3.71
CA HIS A 240 17.31 -4.00 5.11
C HIS A 240 16.08 -3.08 5.32
N GLU A 241 14.91 -3.55 4.90
CA GLU A 241 13.65 -2.78 4.98
C GLU A 241 13.29 -2.42 6.43
N ASP A 242 13.63 -3.28 7.39
CA ASP A 242 13.49 -3.02 8.82
C ASP A 242 14.31 -1.80 9.28
N SER A 243 15.50 -1.61 8.71
CA SER A 243 16.33 -0.42 8.97
C SER A 243 15.74 0.85 8.35
N TRP A 244 15.02 0.73 7.24
CA TRP A 244 14.27 1.85 6.65
C TRP A 244 13.06 2.26 7.49
N GLU A 245 12.30 1.27 7.96
CA GLU A 245 11.19 1.49 8.89
C GLU A 245 11.68 2.11 10.19
N GLN A 246 12.80 1.62 10.72
CA GLN A 246 13.44 2.19 11.90
C GLN A 246 13.87 3.65 11.69
N PHE A 247 14.45 4.00 10.53
CA PHE A 247 14.80 5.38 10.24
C PHE A 247 13.60 6.33 10.27
N ARG A 248 12.44 5.90 9.73
CA ARG A 248 11.22 6.71 9.76
C ARG A 248 10.65 6.84 11.17
N GLN A 249 10.78 5.79 11.99
CA GLN A 249 10.41 5.85 13.41
C GLN A 249 11.35 6.80 14.17
N ASP A 250 12.67 6.64 14.03
CA ASP A 250 13.66 7.52 14.67
C ASP A 250 13.45 8.98 14.28
N LEU A 251 13.07 9.25 13.03
CA LEU A 251 12.73 10.60 12.58
C LEU A 251 11.45 11.15 13.22
N THR A 252 10.48 10.28 13.48
CA THR A 252 9.25 10.64 14.21
C THR A 252 9.59 10.96 15.66
N ASP A 253 10.38 10.12 16.30
CA ASP A 253 10.81 10.30 17.69
C ASP A 253 11.67 11.57 17.82
N TYR A 254 12.60 11.81 16.90
CA TYR A 254 13.43 13.02 16.84
C TYR A 254 12.60 14.31 16.77
N ILE A 255 11.47 14.29 16.03
CA ILE A 255 10.55 15.44 15.93
C ILE A 255 9.78 15.67 17.23
N MET A 256 9.53 14.62 18.01
CA MET A 256 8.64 14.65 19.18
C MET A 256 9.38 14.78 20.52
N GLU A 257 10.68 14.46 20.56
CA GLU A 257 11.50 14.42 21.79
C GLU A 257 12.37 15.68 22.02
N GLU A 258 12.54 16.56 21.02
CA GLU A 258 13.17 17.89 21.18
C GLU A 258 12.16 19.01 21.50
#